data_AF-A0A4V6A1Z8-F1
#
_entry.id   AF-A0A4V6A1Z8-F1
#
_cell.length_a   1.000
_cell.length_b   1.000
_cell.length_c   1.000
_cell.angle_alpha   90.00
_cell.angle_beta   90.00
_cell.angle_gamma   90.00
#
_symmetry.space_group_name_H-M   'P 1'
#
loop_
_entity.id
_entity.type
_entity.pdbx_description
1 polymer ?
#
loop_
_entity_poly.entity_id
_entity_poly.type
_entity_poly.pdbx_seq_one_letter_code
_entity_poly.pdbx_strand_id
1 'polypeptide(L)'
;MSQCRNLYSIEFDNCDYPITFGQTFLSMILLNSARTLTSVTITETGLINDKFCTKIARNCLVLEDLNVSGCIPVSEKTVVAFCEAVAKGFH
;
A
#
# COMPACT_ATOMS: atom_id res chain seq x y z
N MET A 1 -6.68 -20.56 2.22
CA MET A 1 -6.14 -19.19 2.18
C MET A 1 -4.92 -19.21 1.28
N SER A 2 -5.05 -18.71 0.05
CA SER A 2 -3.93 -18.63 -0.89
C SER A 2 -2.91 -17.61 -0.37
N GLN A 3 -1.66 -18.04 -0.19
CA GLN A 3 -0.57 -17.16 0.21
C GLN A 3 0.04 -16.56 -1.06
N CYS A 4 -0.23 -15.29 -1.32
CA CYS A 4 0.40 -14.57 -2.42
C CYS A 4 1.85 -14.26 -2.05
N ARG A 5 2.79 -15.16 -2.36
CA ARG A 5 4.18 -15.06 -1.91
C ARG A 5 5.12 -14.31 -2.88
N ASN A 6 4.61 -13.86 -4.03
CA ASN A 6 5.41 -13.26 -5.10
C ASN A 6 4.62 -12.17 -5.86
N LEU A 7 3.83 -11.34 -5.17
CA LEU A 7 3.22 -10.20 -5.84
C LEU A 7 4.28 -9.11 -6.03
N TYR A 8 4.35 -8.60 -7.25
CA TYR A 8 5.21 -7.49 -7.64
C TYR A 8 4.42 -6.19 -7.76
N SER A 9 3.19 -6.26 -8.28
CA SER A 9 2.30 -5.12 -8.44
C SER A 9 0.88 -5.48 -8.05
N ILE A 10 0.16 -4.50 -7.50
CA ILE A 10 -1.24 -4.60 -7.10
C ILE A 10 -1.96 -3.31 -7.47
N GLU A 11 -3.15 -3.45 -8.04
CA GLU A 11 -3.98 -2.34 -8.50
C GLU A 11 -5.42 -2.50 -8.01
N PHE A 12 -5.94 -1.46 -7.38
CA PHE A 12 -7.33 -1.31 -6.96
C PHE A 12 -7.84 0.06 -7.39
N ASP A 13 -8.44 0.14 -8.57
CA ASP A 13 -9.04 1.37 -9.08
C ASP A 13 -10.55 1.40 -8.81
N ASN A 14 -11.04 2.52 -8.27
CA ASN A 14 -12.44 2.80 -8.01
C ASN A 14 -13.19 1.63 -7.34
N CYS A 15 -12.55 1.06 -6.31
CA CYS A 15 -13.05 -0.11 -5.61
C CYS A 15 -13.95 0.29 -4.42
N ASP A 16 -15.21 -0.15 -4.46
CA ASP A 16 -16.20 0.03 -3.38
C ASP A 16 -16.49 -1.29 -2.65
N TYR A 17 -15.52 -1.72 -1.84
CA TYR A 17 -15.68 -2.90 -0.97
C TYR A 17 -16.15 -2.48 0.43
N PRO A 18 -16.71 -3.41 1.24
CA PRO A 18 -16.85 -3.14 2.66
C PRO A 18 -15.50 -2.78 3.28
N ILE A 19 -15.39 -1.66 4.01
CA ILE A 19 -14.14 -1.14 4.61
C ILE A 19 -13.37 -2.24 5.38
N THR A 20 -14.10 -3.11 6.07
CA THR A 20 -13.55 -4.24 6.82
C THR A 20 -12.81 -5.25 5.93
N PHE A 21 -13.29 -5.45 4.70
CA PHE A 21 -12.66 -6.34 3.71
C PHE A 21 -11.37 -5.73 3.16
N GLY A 22 -11.41 -4.45 2.78
CA GLY A 22 -10.24 -3.73 2.26
C GLY A 22 -9.05 -3.76 3.22
N GLN A 23 -9.26 -3.43 4.50
CA GLN A 23 -8.17 -3.42 5.48
C GLN A 23 -7.58 -4.80 5.74
N THR A 24 -8.42 -5.83 5.85
CA THR A 24 -7.97 -7.21 6.13
C THR A 24 -7.21 -7.78 4.94
N PHE A 25 -7.76 -7.63 3.74
CA PHE A 25 -7.16 -8.12 2.50
C PHE A 25 -5.82 -7.43 2.21
N LEU A 26 -5.77 -6.10 2.32
CA LEU A 26 -4.53 -5.36 2.10
C LEU A 26 -3.46 -5.64 3.16
N SER A 27 -3.86 -5.93 4.41
CA SER A 27 -2.91 -6.39 5.43
C SER A 27 -2.32 -7.76 5.12
N MET A 28 -3.09 -8.66 4.51
CA MET A 28 -2.58 -9.97 4.07
C MET A 28 -1.57 -9.83 2.95
N ILE A 29 -1.78 -8.90 2.02
CA ILE A 29 -0.80 -8.55 0.99
C ILE A 29 0.53 -8.13 1.63
N LEU A 30 0.48 -7.20 2.59
CA LEU A 30 1.69 -6.73 3.29
C LEU A 30 2.43 -7.86 4.00
N LEU A 31 1.72 -8.80 4.62
CA LEU A 31 2.34 -9.93 5.31
C LEU A 31 3.04 -10.92 4.36
N ASN A 32 2.56 -11.08 3.13
CA ASN A 32 3.02 -12.14 2.24
C ASN A 32 3.92 -11.67 1.09
N SER A 33 3.83 -10.40 0.69
CA SER A 33 4.54 -9.86 -0.48
C SER A 33 5.38 -8.61 -0.19
N ALA A 34 5.56 -8.22 1.09
CA ALA A 34 6.36 -7.04 1.45
C ALA A 34 7.80 -7.04 0.89
N ARG A 35 8.40 -8.21 0.65
CA ARG A 35 9.77 -8.30 0.12
C ARG A 35 9.85 -8.25 -1.40
N THR A 36 8.73 -8.33 -2.11
CA THR A 36 8.69 -8.44 -3.57
C THR A 36 7.89 -7.32 -4.25
N LEU A 37 7.08 -6.61 -3.47
CA LEU A 37 6.15 -5.62 -4.00
C LEU A 37 6.88 -4.32 -4.39
N THR A 38 6.92 -4.03 -5.68
CA THR A 38 7.57 -2.85 -6.27
C THR A 38 6.58 -1.75 -6.62
N SER A 39 5.29 -2.08 -6.82
CA SER A 39 4.27 -1.10 -7.19
C SER A 39 2.94 -1.35 -6.47
N VAL A 40 2.32 -0.27 -5.98
CA VAL A 40 0.97 -0.28 -5.40
C VAL A 40 0.16 0.89 -5.95
N THR A 41 -0.96 0.57 -6.60
CA THR A 41 -1.95 1.55 -7.05
C THR A 41 -3.28 1.29 -6.35
N ILE A 42 -3.77 2.27 -5.61
CA ILE A 42 -5.09 2.24 -4.97
C ILE A 42 -5.73 3.60 -5.18
N THR A 43 -6.73 3.71 -6.06
CA THR A 43 -7.27 5.00 -6.49
C THR A 43 -8.77 5.12 -6.26
N GLU A 44 -9.22 6.36 -6.10
CA GLU A 44 -10.65 6.72 -6.05
C GLU A 44 -11.45 5.92 -5.02
N THR A 45 -10.90 5.69 -3.82
CA THR A 45 -11.54 4.87 -2.79
C THR A 45 -11.43 5.43 -1.38
N GLY A 46 -12.44 5.14 -0.55
CA GLY A 46 -12.46 5.47 0.89
C GLY A 46 -11.84 4.39 1.78
N LEU A 47 -11.25 3.34 1.20
CA LEU A 47 -10.80 2.14 1.92
C LEU A 47 -9.47 2.31 2.66
N ILE A 48 -8.63 3.25 2.24
CA ILE A 48 -7.28 3.46 2.77
C ILE A 48 -7.13 4.82 3.44
N ASN A 49 -6.11 4.94 4.31
CA ASN A 49 -5.77 6.17 5.01
C ASN A 49 -4.24 6.26 5.24
N ASP A 50 -3.77 7.39 5.78
CA ASP A 50 -2.34 7.60 6.02
C ASP A 50 -1.66 6.51 6.86
N LYS A 51 -2.37 5.95 7.85
CA LYS A 51 -1.83 4.88 8.71
C LYS A 51 -1.56 3.62 7.89
N PHE A 52 -2.47 3.29 6.98
CA PHE A 52 -2.31 2.18 6.07
C PHE A 52 -1.13 2.41 5.11
N CYS A 53 -1.08 3.56 4.43
CA CYS A 53 -0.02 3.87 3.48
C CYS A 53 1.37 3.94 4.15
N THR A 54 1.46 4.50 5.35
CA THR A 54 2.69 4.49 6.16
C THR A 54 3.15 3.06 6.45
N LYS A 55 2.20 2.13 6.67
CA LYS A 55 2.51 0.72 6.92
C LYS A 55 3.01 0.04 5.64
N ILE A 56 2.43 0.35 4.48
CA ILE A 56 2.97 -0.08 3.17
C ILE A 56 4.41 0.40 3.04
N ALA A 57 4.63 1.71 3.07
CA ALA A 57 5.93 2.33 2.85
C ALA A 57 7.02 1.71 3.73
N ARG A 58 6.73 1.48 5.02
CA ARG A 58 7.70 0.95 5.98
C ARG A 58 7.96 -0.56 5.89
N ASN A 59 7.05 -1.34 5.33
CA ASN A 59 7.20 -2.80 5.26
C ASN A 59 7.64 -3.26 3.86
N CYS A 60 7.20 -2.57 2.81
CA CYS A 60 7.57 -2.85 1.42
C CYS A 60 8.86 -2.11 1.07
N LEU A 61 10.01 -2.67 1.48
CA LEU A 61 11.32 -1.99 1.35
C LEU A 61 11.81 -1.87 -0.09
N VAL A 62 11.24 -2.64 -1.02
CA VAL A 62 11.54 -2.61 -2.45
C VAL A 62 10.45 -1.88 -3.24
N LEU A 63 9.55 -1.15 -2.57
CA LEU A 63 8.49 -0.40 -3.21
C LEU A 63 9.05 0.84 -3.90
N GLU A 64 8.83 0.93 -5.20
CA GLU A 64 9.29 2.01 -6.06
C GLU A 64 8.15 2.98 -6.37
N ASP A 65 6.93 2.47 -6.53
CA ASP A 65 5.75 3.25 -6.90
C ASP A 65 4.60 3.09 -5.89
N LEU A 66 4.06 4.22 -5.43
CA LEU A 66 2.83 4.27 -4.62
C LEU A 66 1.88 5.33 -5.20
N ASN A 67 0.83 4.88 -5.89
CA ASN A 67 -0.25 5.74 -6.35
C ASN A 67 -1.49 5.60 -5.46
N VAL A 68 -1.90 6.70 -4.86
CA VAL A 68 -3.06 6.80 -3.95
C VAL A 68 -4.03 7.92 -4.34
N SER A 69 -4.02 8.31 -5.62
CA SER A 69 -4.82 9.44 -6.11
C SER A 69 -6.32 9.24 -5.91
N GLY A 70 -7.02 10.30 -5.51
CA GLY A 70 -8.47 10.24 -5.29
C GLY A 70 -8.89 9.51 -4.01
N CYS A 71 -7.96 9.01 -3.19
CA CYS A 71 -8.28 8.45 -1.88
C CYS A 71 -8.46 9.55 -0.84
N ILE A 72 -9.71 9.95 -0.59
CA ILE A 72 -10.07 11.08 0.30
C ILE A 72 -9.41 11.02 1.70
N PRO A 73 -9.29 9.86 2.37
CA PRO A 73 -8.69 9.80 3.71
C PRO A 73 -7.15 9.78 3.73
N VAL A 74 -6.50 9.98 2.59
CA VAL A 74 -5.05 10.03 2.41
C VAL A 74 -4.61 11.50 2.25
N SER A 75 -3.58 11.90 3.01
CA SER A 75 -3.05 13.26 3.01
C SER A 75 -1.56 13.31 2.62
N GLU A 76 -0.95 14.50 2.65
CA GLU A 76 0.48 14.68 2.38
C GLU A 76 1.39 13.86 3.31
N LYS A 77 0.87 13.43 4.48
CA LYS A 77 1.59 12.57 5.42
C LYS A 77 2.02 11.24 4.79
N THR A 78 1.21 10.71 3.87
CA THR A 78 1.55 9.50 3.13
C THR A 78 2.77 9.70 2.25
N VAL A 79 2.85 10.84 1.56
CA VAL A 79 4.00 11.18 0.70
C VAL A 79 5.26 11.30 1.55
N VAL A 80 5.20 12.03 2.68
CA VAL A 80 6.33 12.17 3.60
C VAL A 80 6.79 10.80 4.12
N ALA A 81 5.86 9.95 4.57
CA ALA A 81 6.18 8.63 5.08
C ALA A 81 6.80 7.71 4.00
N PHE A 82 6.35 7.83 2.75
CA PHE A 82 6.93 7.11 1.62
C PHE A 82 8.36 7.57 1.35
N CYS A 83 8.60 8.89 1.23
CA CYS A 83 9.94 9.46 1.04
C CYS A 83 10.91 9.06 2.17
N GLU A 84 10.46 9.09 3.43
CA GLU A 84 11.27 8.65 4.56
C GLU A 84 11.62 7.16 4.50
N ALA A 85 10.70 6.33 4.03
CA ALA A 85 10.91 4.89 3.94
C ALA A 85 11.90 4.53 2.83
N VAL A 86 11.73 5.11 1.64
CA VAL A 86 12.66 4.88 0.52
C VAL A 86 14.06 5.38 0.84
N ALA A 87 14.20 6.51 1.54
CA ALA A 87 15.50 7.03 1.97
C ALA A 87 16.25 6.07 2.93
N LYS A 88 15.53 5.24 3.69
CA LYS A 88 16.10 4.24 4.61
C LYS A 88 16.39 2.89 3.95
N GLY A 89 15.83 2.64 2.76
CA GLY A 89 16.01 1.39 2.02
C GLY A 89 17.33 1.28 1.26
N PHE A 90 18.07 2.38 1.08
CA PHE A 90 19.36 2.43 0.38
C PHE A 90 20.57 2.04 1.26
N HIS A 91 20.43 1.06 2.14
CA HIS A 91 21.51 0.53 2.98
C HIS A 91 21.80 -0.94 2.67
#